data_AF-A0A1H5M9D9-F1
#
_entry.id   AF-A0A1H5M9D9-F1
#
_cell.length_a   1.000
_cell.length_b   1.000
_cell.length_c   1.000
_cell.angle_alpha   90.00
_cell.angle_beta   90.00
_cell.angle_gamma   90.00
#
_symmetry.space_group_name_H-M   'P 1'
#
loop_
_entity.id
_entity.type
_entity.pdbx_description
1 polymer ?
#
loop_
_entity_poly.entity_id
_entity_poly.type
_entity_poly.pdbx_seq_one_letter_code
_entity_poly.pdbx_strand_id
1 'polypeptide(L)'
;MPVSSHVLLQHVQDRTTDLRRWLDTGGNGAALNAYLRDEPVDDRWLATYERLRRDLLRAVGHACPPPARRERPMSSVGHRPNGR
;
A
#
# COMPACT_ATOMS: atom_id res chain seq x y z
N MET A 1 -9.43 -9.32 18.10
CA MET A 1 -7.97 -9.39 18.37
C MET A 1 -7.27 -8.40 17.44
N PRO A 2 -6.53 -7.39 17.92
CA PRO A 2 -5.71 -6.57 17.05
C PRO A 2 -4.59 -7.43 16.46
N VAL A 3 -4.46 -7.49 15.14
CA VAL A 3 -3.31 -8.12 14.48
C VAL A 3 -2.09 -7.26 14.80
N SER A 4 -1.07 -7.86 15.40
CA SER A 4 0.17 -7.15 15.75
C SER A 4 0.79 -6.53 14.50
N SER A 5 1.27 -5.29 14.60
CA SER A 5 1.91 -4.56 13.49
C SER A 5 3.04 -5.34 12.82
N HIS A 6 3.69 -6.24 13.56
CA HIS A 6 4.70 -7.16 13.04
C HIS A 6 4.15 -8.15 11.99
N VAL A 7 2.96 -8.69 12.20
CA VAL A 7 2.29 -9.61 11.26
C VAL A 7 1.92 -8.88 9.96
N LEU A 8 1.48 -7.62 10.08
CA LEU A 8 1.16 -6.78 8.92
C LEU A 8 2.40 -6.43 8.10
N LEU A 9 3.53 -6.13 8.76
CA LEU A 9 4.80 -5.86 8.09
C LEU A 9 5.36 -7.11 7.40
N GLN A 10 5.30 -8.28 8.04
CA GLN A 10 5.66 -9.55 7.41
C GLN A 10 4.83 -9.80 6.15
N HIS A 11 3.52 -9.57 6.22
CA HIS A 11 2.64 -9.74 5.07
C HIS A 11 3.03 -8.83 3.89
N VAL A 12 3.44 -7.58 4.15
CA VAL A 12 3.98 -6.68 3.11
C VAL A 12 5.29 -7.23 2.53
N GLN A 13 6.18 -7.75 3.37
CA GLN A 13 7.46 -8.33 2.94
C GLN A 13 7.24 -9.56 2.06
N ASP A 14 6.32 -10.44 2.43
CA ASP A 14 5.97 -11.63 1.65
C ASP A 14 5.46 -11.24 0.26
N ARG A 15 4.52 -10.29 0.19
CA ARG A 15 3.98 -9.83 -1.10
C ARG A 15 5.01 -9.11 -1.97
N THR A 16 5.93 -8.38 -1.35
CA THR A 16 7.05 -7.76 -2.06
C THR A 16 7.98 -8.82 -2.63
N THR A 17 8.26 -9.87 -1.85
CA THR A 17 9.12 -10.99 -2.25
C THR A 17 8.48 -11.81 -3.38
N ASP A 18 7.17 -12.06 -3.31
CA ASP A 18 6.41 -12.73 -4.38
C ASP A 18 6.52 -11.97 -5.71
N LEU A 19 6.29 -10.66 -5.69
CA LEU A 19 6.40 -9.82 -6.89
C LEU A 19 7.83 -9.82 -7.44
N ARG A 20 8.83 -9.69 -6.58
CA ARG A 20 10.24 -9.72 -7.00
C ARG A 20 10.60 -11.06 -7.65
N ARG A 21 10.28 -12.17 -7.00
CA ARG A 21 10.52 -13.51 -7.55
C ARG A 21 9.84 -13.71 -8.89
N TRP A 22 8.63 -13.21 -9.04
CA TRP A 22 7.91 -13.28 -10.31
C TRP A 22 8.62 -12.48 -11.42
N LEU A 23 9.09 -11.26 -11.12
CA LEU A 23 9.87 -10.44 -12.06
C LEU A 23 11.21 -11.06 -12.46
N ASP A 24 11.87 -11.73 -11.51
CA ASP A 24 13.13 -12.45 -11.75
C ASP A 24 12.93 -13.70 -12.64
N THR A 25 11.69 -14.16 -12.84
CA THR A 25 11.40 -15.37 -13.63
C THR A 25 11.14 -15.04 -15.11
N GLY A 26 11.72 -15.83 -16.01
CA GLY A 26 11.19 -16.00 -17.37
C GLY A 26 11.02 -14.73 -18.20
N GLY A 27 11.94 -13.78 -18.13
CA GLY A 27 11.90 -12.55 -18.92
C GLY A 27 10.86 -11.51 -18.45
N ASN A 28 10.19 -11.75 -17.32
CA ASN A 28 9.17 -10.84 -16.80
C ASN A 28 9.73 -9.45 -16.46
N GLY A 29 11.00 -9.36 -16.05
CA GLY A 29 11.68 -8.07 -15.89
C GLY A 29 11.85 -7.29 -17.21
N ALA A 30 12.09 -7.99 -18.32
CA ALA A 30 12.14 -7.36 -19.64
C ALA A 30 10.73 -6.90 -20.08
N ALA A 31 9.70 -7.71 -19.85
CA ALA A 31 8.32 -7.33 -20.09
C ALA A 31 7.87 -6.14 -19.21
N LEU A 32 8.34 -6.04 -17.96
CA LEU A 32 8.11 -4.86 -17.13
C LEU A 32 8.73 -3.61 -17.76
N ASN A 33 9.97 -3.71 -18.24
CA ASN A 33 10.63 -2.60 -18.92
C ASN A 33 9.88 -2.20 -20.21
N ALA A 34 9.38 -3.16 -20.98
CA ALA A 34 8.55 -2.89 -22.15
C ALA A 34 7.25 -2.17 -21.77
N TYR A 35 6.53 -2.67 -20.76
CA TYR A 35 5.33 -2.02 -20.23
C TYR A 35 5.58 -0.58 -19.76
N LEU A 36 6.70 -0.31 -19.09
CA LEU A 36 7.10 1.04 -18.65
C LEU A 36 7.47 1.98 -19.80
N ARG A 37 7.72 1.45 -21.00
CA ARG A 37 8.00 2.22 -22.23
C ARG A 37 6.76 2.34 -23.12
N ASP A 38 5.58 1.99 -22.60
CA ASP A 38 4.32 1.92 -23.35
C ASP A 38 4.36 0.94 -24.54
N GLU A 39 5.23 -0.06 -24.47
CA GLU A 39 5.27 -1.14 -25.46
C GLU A 39 4.21 -2.21 -25.15
N PRO A 40 3.64 -2.85 -26.18
CA PRO A 40 2.66 -3.90 -25.98
C PRO A 40 3.28 -5.11 -25.27
N VAL A 41 2.56 -5.60 -24.26
CA VAL A 41 2.92 -6.78 -23.48
C VAL A 41 1.80 -7.81 -23.55
N ASP A 42 2.12 -9.07 -23.28
CA ASP A 42 1.16 -10.16 -23.29
C ASP A 42 0.08 -9.97 -22.21
N ASP A 43 -1.20 -10.17 -22.56
CA ASP A 43 -2.33 -10.01 -21.64
C ASP A 43 -2.22 -10.91 -20.40
N ARG A 44 -1.67 -12.11 -20.55
CA ARG A 44 -1.45 -13.04 -19.42
C ARG A 44 -0.39 -12.52 -18.48
N TRP A 45 0.66 -11.89 -19.02
CA TRP A 45 1.68 -11.22 -18.24
C TRP A 45 1.07 -10.05 -17.46
N LEU A 46 0.28 -9.20 -18.14
CA LEU A 46 -0.36 -8.02 -17.54
C LEU A 46 -1.31 -8.41 -16.41
N ALA A 47 -2.19 -9.40 -16.65
CA ALA A 47 -3.13 -9.89 -15.64
C ALA A 47 -2.41 -10.41 -14.37
N THR A 48 -1.25 -11.05 -14.55
CA THR A 48 -0.45 -11.55 -13.43
C THR A 48 0.22 -10.40 -12.67
N TYR A 49 0.80 -9.44 -13.39
CA TYR A 49 1.40 -8.25 -12.81
C TYR A 49 0.39 -7.43 -12.00
N GLU A 50 -0.79 -7.16 -12.56
CA GLU A 50 -1.85 -6.39 -11.89
C GLU A 50 -2.34 -7.06 -10.62
N ARG A 51 -2.49 -8.40 -10.65
CA ARG A 51 -2.87 -9.17 -9.47
C ARG A 51 -1.83 -9.02 -8.36
N LEU A 52 -0.54 -9.23 -8.67
CA LEU A 52 0.54 -9.13 -7.68
C LEU A 52 0.67 -7.70 -7.13
N ARG A 53 0.57 -6.69 -8.00
CA ARG A 53 0.58 -5.28 -7.61
C ARG A 53 -0.58 -4.93 -6.68
N ARG A 54 -1.80 -5.39 -6.99
CA ARG A 54 -2.98 -5.16 -6.14
C ARG A 54 -2.84 -5.84 -4.79
N ASP A 55 -2.34 -7.08 -4.75
CA ASP A 55 -2.15 -7.82 -3.51
C ASP A 55 -1.12 -7.13 -2.60
N LEU A 56 -0.04 -6.58 -3.18
CA LEU A 56 0.93 -5.76 -2.46
C LEU A 56 0.32 -4.46 -1.93
N LEU A 57 -0.40 -3.70 -2.76
CA LEU A 57 -1.05 -2.44 -2.35
C LEU A 57 -2.05 -2.67 -1.22
N ARG A 58 -2.79 -3.78 -1.27
CA ARG A 58 -3.71 -4.17 -0.20
C ARG A 58 -2.97 -4.46 1.10
N ALA A 59 -1.87 -5.22 1.06
CA ALA A 59 -1.05 -5.48 2.24
C ALA A 59 -0.50 -4.19 2.86
N VAL A 60 -0.01 -3.25 2.04
CA VAL A 60 0.46 -1.94 2.50
C VAL A 60 -0.67 -1.13 3.13
N GLY A 61 -1.86 -1.12 2.53
CA GLY A 61 -3.03 -0.44 3.08
C GLY A 61 -3.50 -1.02 4.42
N HIS A 62 -3.28 -2.31 4.66
CA HIS A 62 -3.54 -2.91 5.97
C HIS A 62 -2.47 -2.54 7.00
N ALA A 63 -1.20 -2.43 6.59
CA ALA A 63 -0.08 -2.10 7.46
C ALA A 63 0.00 -0.61 7.83
N CYS A 64 -0.46 0.29 6.93
CA CYS A 64 -0.54 1.71 7.18
C CYS A 64 -1.99 2.07 7.55
N PRO A 65 -2.35 2.15 8.84
CA PRO A 65 -3.68 2.62 9.20
C PRO A 65 -3.88 4.02 8.60
N PRO A 66 -5.08 4.32 8.05
CA PRO A 66 -5.35 5.66 7.54
C PRO A 66 -5.01 6.67 8.64
N PRO A 67 -4.40 7.81 8.30
CA PRO A 67 -4.10 8.83 9.29
C PRO A 67 -5.40 9.09 10.03
N ALA A 68 -5.40 8.86 11.35
CA ALA A 68 -6.53 9.18 12.19
C ALA A 68 -6.96 10.57 11.77
N ARG A 69 -8.20 10.72 11.28
CA ARG A 69 -8.78 12.03 11.08
C ARG A 69 -8.48 12.75 12.39
N ARG A 70 -7.58 13.73 12.35
CA ARG A 70 -7.40 14.64 13.47
C ARG A 70 -8.78 15.24 13.62
N GLU A 71 -9.58 14.70 14.54
CA GLU A 71 -10.71 15.39 15.10
C GLU A 71 -10.11 16.72 15.51
N ARG A 72 -10.45 17.76 14.75
CA ARG A 72 -10.11 19.13 15.11
C ARG A 72 -10.52 19.22 16.58
N PRO A 73 -9.61 19.56 17.51
CA PRO A 73 -10.04 19.88 18.85
C PRO A 73 -11.10 20.96 18.65
N MET A 74 -12.34 20.68 19.06
CA MET A 74 -13.33 21.75 19.17
C MET A 74 -12.62 22.87 19.91
N SER A 75 -12.50 24.00 19.23
CA SER A 75 -11.95 25.21 19.80
C SER A 75 -12.73 25.50 21.07
N SER A 76 -12.18 25.08 22.21
CA SER A 76 -12.54 25.63 23.50
C SER A 76 -11.93 27.03 23.53
N VAL A 77 -12.54 27.94 22.79
CA VAL A 77 -12.31 29.37 22.96
C VAL A 77 -13.03 29.71 24.26
N GLY A 78 -12.25 29.77 25.32
CA GLY A 78 -12.69 30.34 26.58
C GLY A 78 -13.10 31.80 26.39
N HIS A 79 -14.12 32.22 27.13
CA HIS A 79 -14.30 33.61 27.50
C HIS A 79 -14.37 33.72 29.03
N ARG A 80 -13.63 34.70 29.53
CA ARG A 80 -13.11 34.86 30.91
C ARG A 80 -14.17 35.10 32.00
N PRO A 81 -13.80 34.92 33.28
CA PRO A 81 -14.52 35.47 34.42
C PRO A 81 -14.09 36.93 34.68
N ASN A 82 -15.03 37.87 34.88
CA ASN A 82 -14.99 38.83 35.99
C ASN A 82 -16.18 39.80 36.03
N GLY A 83 -16.70 40.01 37.24
CA GLY A 83 -16.94 41.35 37.79
C GLY A 83 -18.25 42.06 37.49
N ARG A 84 -19.25 41.87 38.36
CA ARG A 84 -19.84 43.00 39.08
C ARG A 84 -20.42 42.58 40.42
#